data_AF-A0A1G9N502-F1
#
_entry.id   AF-A0A1G9N502-F1
#
_cell.length_a   1.000
_cell.length_b   1.000
_cell.length_c   1.000
_cell.angle_alpha   90.00
_cell.angle_beta   90.00
_cell.angle_gamma   90.00
#
_symmetry.space_group_name_H-M   'P 1'
#
loop_
_entity.id
_entity.type
_entity.pdbx_description
1 polymer ?
#
loop_
_entity_poly.entity_id
_entity_poly.type
_entity_poly.pdbx_seq_one_letter_code
_entity_poly.pdbx_strand_id
1 'polypeptide(L)'
;MKISKTLFLLGMLCTALTACKKSDVPATGAEVPSPVATLPTGTSGPSPGTFSSDKTYNLNVIYFIPADVAPVANYQKRISELLLWGQNWYKEQMALNGYPNKTFGLYTDAQKKNVRLIIIQGTKSKSEYKYEGGSGNIVTEVNAFFSANPTLKTGEHNLIIVPAYFMKTDGTPGGGAFGPPFYGIGKTCFALDYEEMDVKHVGASGILGDAFSVWFGGLMHELGHGLNLPHNCQKVSENNDPLKGMALMWGGNGTLGKSPTFLTAADAAVLNVNQVFNTGPKIYYSAVNSSITRIHADYVSAKGAIVVSGRFNTNGHVNSVLYYNDPNVNNEGTGTNKDYNATTWESKSIGTDSFYVEMPISELKYKTDGMVYELKVKLVNDNGNVTETIYPYVFNAGIPVIDFGQKASQYNSSNWSILSFSSNQTSGDDGKASNIIDGNFSSSWISRWSSPVALHPHYVAVDMKIPLQITGFTIAMESRYETKSKNIELLTSNDGTNWSTAGNYVLKQIFGPQHIYLPAARTARYVKLVVNSAWNGTSAANIAEIAAFNE
;
A
#
# COMPACT_ATOMS: atom_id res chain seq x y z
N MET A 1 -24.06 34.92 49.37
CA MET A 1 -23.34 35.20 48.11
C MET A 1 -22.73 33.89 47.63
N LYS A 2 -23.43 33.16 46.76
CA LYS A 2 -23.07 31.82 46.27
C LYS A 2 -22.38 31.99 44.92
N ILE A 3 -21.12 31.56 44.80
CA ILE A 3 -20.39 31.57 43.53
C ILE A 3 -20.53 30.16 42.91
N SER A 4 -21.19 30.12 41.77
CA SER A 4 -21.49 28.95 40.96
C SER A 4 -20.22 28.40 40.30
N LYS A 5 -20.01 27.08 40.40
CA LYS A 5 -19.07 26.32 39.57
C LYS A 5 -19.74 26.02 38.23
N THR A 6 -19.35 26.74 37.18
CA THR A 6 -19.74 26.40 35.80
C THR A 6 -18.83 25.30 35.29
N LEU A 7 -19.37 24.08 35.22
CA LEU A 7 -18.76 22.93 34.57
C LEU A 7 -18.97 23.07 33.06
N PHE A 8 -17.90 23.29 32.30
CA PHE A 8 -17.94 23.30 30.83
C PHE A 8 -18.04 21.85 30.35
N LEU A 9 -19.24 21.42 29.96
CA LEU A 9 -19.47 20.11 29.35
C LEU A 9 -19.07 20.20 27.86
N LEU A 10 -17.89 19.68 27.53
CA LEU A 10 -17.43 19.53 26.15
C LEU A 10 -18.19 18.36 25.52
N GLY A 11 -19.29 18.67 24.82
CA GLY A 11 -20.07 17.71 24.05
C GLY A 11 -19.27 17.20 22.85
N MET A 12 -18.73 16.00 22.99
CA MET A 12 -17.99 15.26 21.97
C MET A 12 -18.98 14.75 20.90
N LEU A 13 -19.06 15.43 19.75
CA LEU A 13 -19.84 14.99 18.59
C LEU A 13 -19.00 13.98 17.79
N CYS A 14 -18.95 12.74 18.28
CA CYS A 14 -18.32 11.59 17.61
C CYS A 14 -19.40 10.59 17.16
N THR A 15 -20.03 10.84 16.02
CA THR A 15 -20.86 9.84 15.33
C THR A 15 -20.84 10.08 13.82
N ALA A 16 -19.83 9.54 13.12
CA ALA A 16 -19.85 9.22 11.69
C ALA A 16 -18.49 8.62 11.27
N LEU A 17 -18.20 7.38 11.66
CA LEU A 17 -17.04 6.62 11.18
C LEU A 17 -17.38 5.13 11.16
N THR A 18 -18.17 4.68 10.18
CA THR A 18 -18.37 3.25 9.91
C THR A 18 -18.66 3.03 8.42
N ALA A 19 -17.62 3.05 7.60
CA ALA A 19 -17.60 2.30 6.37
C ALA A 19 -16.21 1.65 6.30
N CYS A 20 -16.21 0.32 6.33
CA CYS A 20 -15.05 -0.56 6.16
C CYS A 20 -14.22 -0.98 7.39
N LYS A 21 -14.89 -1.23 8.52
CA LYS A 21 -14.72 -2.52 9.20
C LYS A 21 -16.07 -3.23 9.21
N LYS A 22 -16.06 -4.57 9.18
CA LYS A 22 -17.22 -5.45 9.43
C LYS A 22 -18.12 -4.79 10.47
N SER A 23 -19.23 -4.22 10.02
CA SER A 23 -20.24 -3.66 10.89
C SER A 23 -21.52 -4.39 10.53
N ASP A 24 -22.00 -5.18 11.48
CA ASP A 24 -23.40 -5.54 11.57
C ASP A 24 -24.20 -4.23 11.46
N VAL A 25 -24.75 -3.99 10.28
CA VAL A 25 -25.73 -2.94 10.06
C VAL A 25 -26.92 -3.30 10.95
N PRO A 26 -27.44 -2.39 11.81
CA PRO A 26 -28.53 -2.69 12.72
C PRO A 26 -29.71 -3.32 11.97
N ALA A 27 -30.15 -4.48 12.47
CA ALA A 27 -31.24 -5.30 11.93
C ALA A 27 -32.63 -4.69 12.20
N THR A 28 -32.83 -3.41 11.91
CA THR A 28 -34.13 -2.75 12.12
C THR A 28 -34.51 -1.92 10.90
N GLY A 29 -34.95 -2.61 9.86
CA GLY A 29 -35.83 -2.11 8.83
C GLY A 29 -36.82 -3.24 8.52
N ALA A 30 -38.12 -2.97 8.59
CA ALA A 30 -39.11 -3.96 8.19
C ALA A 30 -38.90 -4.32 6.72
N GLU A 31 -38.81 -5.61 6.42
CA GLU A 31 -38.61 -6.12 5.08
C GLU A 31 -39.79 -5.73 4.19
N VAL A 32 -39.56 -4.93 3.15
CA VAL A 32 -40.48 -4.84 2.02
C VAL A 32 -39.83 -5.59 0.85
N PRO A 33 -40.30 -6.80 0.52
CA PRO A 33 -39.86 -7.49 -0.69
C PRO A 33 -40.17 -6.60 -1.89
N SER A 34 -39.22 -6.48 -2.82
CA SER A 34 -39.53 -5.92 -4.13
C SER A 34 -40.73 -6.67 -4.73
N PRO A 35 -41.73 -5.98 -5.31
CA PRO A 35 -42.88 -6.64 -5.91
C PRO A 35 -42.42 -7.68 -6.94
N VAL A 36 -43.04 -8.86 -6.90
CA VAL A 36 -42.81 -9.96 -7.85
C VAL A 36 -43.36 -9.52 -9.21
N ALA A 37 -42.55 -8.79 -9.97
CA ALA A 37 -42.81 -8.51 -11.36
C ALA A 37 -42.50 -9.76 -12.19
N THR A 38 -43.23 -9.94 -13.29
CA THR A 38 -42.86 -10.91 -14.33
C THR A 38 -41.46 -10.55 -14.84
N LEU A 39 -40.49 -11.41 -14.56
CA LEU A 39 -39.09 -11.14 -14.86
C LEU A 39 -38.87 -11.22 -16.38
N PRO A 40 -38.36 -10.16 -17.02
CA PRO A 40 -38.07 -10.22 -18.45
C PRO A 40 -36.95 -11.22 -18.71
N THR A 41 -37.16 -12.17 -19.63
CA THR A 41 -36.08 -13.03 -20.16
C THR A 41 -35.21 -12.22 -21.10
N GLY A 42 -34.28 -11.46 -20.52
CA GLY A 42 -33.23 -10.78 -21.30
C GLY A 42 -32.25 -11.79 -21.90
N THR A 43 -31.52 -11.38 -22.94
CA THR A 43 -30.38 -12.13 -23.47
C THR A 43 -29.09 -11.44 -23.05
N SER A 44 -28.08 -12.20 -22.63
CA SER A 44 -26.75 -11.63 -22.34
C SER A 44 -26.11 -11.06 -23.60
N GLY A 45 -25.46 -9.90 -23.49
CA GLY A 45 -24.85 -9.20 -24.63
C GLY A 45 -24.53 -7.74 -24.35
N PRO A 46 -23.88 -7.03 -25.28
CA PRO A 46 -23.66 -5.60 -25.16
C PRO A 46 -25.00 -4.85 -25.25
N SER A 47 -25.09 -3.70 -24.58
CA SER A 47 -26.20 -2.76 -24.76
C SER A 47 -26.33 -2.36 -26.24
N PRO A 48 -27.55 -2.15 -26.76
CA PRO A 48 -27.74 -1.73 -28.14
C PRO A 48 -27.02 -0.42 -28.45
N GLY A 49 -26.43 -0.32 -29.65
CA GLY A 49 -25.73 0.88 -30.11
C GLY A 49 -24.39 0.59 -30.76
N THR A 50 -23.80 1.61 -31.36
CA THR A 50 -22.42 1.57 -31.87
C THR A 50 -21.53 2.31 -30.89
N PHE A 51 -20.54 1.62 -30.34
CA PHE A 51 -19.65 2.17 -29.32
C PHE A 51 -18.20 2.08 -29.79
N SER A 52 -17.41 3.09 -29.45
CA SER A 52 -15.98 3.17 -29.76
C SER A 52 -15.20 3.73 -28.57
N SER A 53 -13.89 3.55 -28.59
CA SER A 53 -12.96 4.12 -27.62
C SER A 53 -11.70 4.58 -28.33
N ASP A 54 -11.08 5.63 -27.80
CA ASP A 54 -9.75 6.11 -28.20
C ASP A 54 -8.61 5.35 -27.50
N LYS A 55 -8.93 4.43 -26.57
CA LYS A 55 -7.97 3.61 -25.84
C LYS A 55 -8.00 2.15 -26.29
N THR A 56 -6.81 1.54 -26.29
CA THR A 56 -6.62 0.11 -26.54
C THR A 56 -7.27 -0.74 -25.46
N TYR A 57 -7.09 -0.38 -24.18
CA TYR A 57 -7.65 -1.08 -23.04
C TYR A 57 -8.70 -0.20 -22.36
N ASN A 58 -9.86 -0.77 -22.04
CA ASN A 58 -10.98 -0.07 -21.44
C ASN A 58 -11.49 -0.81 -20.20
N LEU A 59 -12.09 -0.07 -19.27
CA LEU A 59 -12.85 -0.66 -18.18
C LEU A 59 -14.02 -1.45 -18.77
N ASN A 60 -14.12 -2.73 -18.42
CA ASN A 60 -15.28 -3.52 -18.77
C ASN A 60 -16.41 -3.16 -17.78
N VAL A 61 -17.50 -2.58 -18.26
CA VAL A 61 -18.65 -2.23 -17.43
C VAL A 61 -19.72 -3.30 -17.62
N ILE A 62 -19.94 -4.09 -16.59
CA ILE A 62 -20.88 -5.22 -16.58
C ILE A 62 -22.10 -4.84 -15.73
N TYR A 63 -23.29 -5.00 -16.29
CA TYR A 63 -24.55 -4.93 -15.55
C TYR A 63 -25.07 -6.36 -15.38
N PHE A 64 -24.89 -6.93 -14.20
CA PHE A 64 -25.18 -8.32 -13.89
C PHE A 64 -26.53 -8.45 -13.19
N ILE A 65 -27.44 -9.23 -13.77
CA ILE A 65 -28.84 -9.32 -13.33
C ILE A 65 -29.10 -10.74 -12.84
N PRO A 66 -29.31 -10.98 -11.52
CA PRO A 66 -29.73 -12.29 -11.03
C PRO A 66 -31.02 -12.80 -11.67
N ALA A 67 -31.19 -14.12 -11.76
CA ALA A 67 -32.32 -14.75 -12.45
C ALA A 67 -33.70 -14.37 -11.88
N ASP A 68 -33.75 -13.97 -10.60
CA ASP A 68 -34.96 -13.61 -9.85
C ASP A 68 -35.07 -12.10 -9.55
N VAL A 69 -34.27 -11.25 -10.20
CA VAL A 69 -34.24 -9.80 -9.99
C VAL A 69 -34.52 -9.05 -11.29
N ALA A 70 -35.41 -8.08 -11.25
CA ALA A 70 -35.63 -7.19 -12.39
C ALA A 70 -34.51 -6.15 -12.49
N PRO A 71 -34.05 -5.78 -13.71
CA PRO A 71 -33.14 -4.66 -13.87
C PRO A 71 -33.81 -3.36 -13.41
N VAL A 72 -33.02 -2.44 -12.85
CA VAL A 72 -33.55 -1.16 -12.39
C VAL A 72 -34.00 -0.33 -13.60
N ALA A 73 -35.13 0.37 -13.49
CA ALA A 73 -35.65 1.21 -14.56
C ALA A 73 -34.58 2.21 -15.05
N ASN A 74 -34.50 2.38 -16.36
CA ASN A 74 -33.59 3.31 -17.04
C ASN A 74 -32.10 3.17 -16.71
N TYR A 75 -31.65 2.00 -16.21
CA TYR A 75 -30.26 1.80 -15.79
C TYR A 75 -29.23 2.16 -16.87
N GLN A 76 -29.51 1.86 -18.14
CA GLN A 76 -28.58 2.15 -19.24
C GLN A 76 -28.21 3.63 -19.31
N LYS A 77 -29.21 4.51 -19.15
CA LYS A 77 -29.00 5.96 -19.14
C LYS A 77 -28.34 6.40 -17.84
N ARG A 78 -28.91 6.05 -16.69
CA ARG A 78 -28.42 6.51 -15.37
C ARG A 78 -26.98 6.09 -15.11
N ILE A 79 -26.65 4.82 -15.35
CA ILE A 79 -25.28 4.30 -15.19
C ILE A 79 -24.33 4.97 -16.19
N SER A 80 -24.74 5.22 -17.43
CA SER A 80 -23.89 5.95 -18.39
C SER A 80 -23.56 7.35 -17.89
N GLU A 81 -24.57 8.11 -17.46
CA GLU A 81 -24.38 9.48 -16.95
C GLU A 81 -23.48 9.50 -15.69
N LEU A 82 -23.68 8.56 -14.77
CA LEU A 82 -22.87 8.40 -13.56
C LEU A 82 -21.41 8.06 -13.88
N LEU A 83 -21.16 7.12 -14.79
CA LEU A 83 -19.81 6.72 -15.16
C LEU A 83 -19.07 7.81 -15.93
N LEU A 84 -19.76 8.56 -16.80
CA LEU A 84 -19.18 9.70 -17.49
C LEU A 84 -18.85 10.84 -16.52
N TRP A 85 -19.72 11.10 -15.53
CA TRP A 85 -19.44 12.04 -14.46
C TRP A 85 -18.20 11.60 -13.65
N GLY A 86 -18.16 10.33 -13.22
CA GLY A 86 -17.03 9.77 -12.48
C GLY A 86 -15.73 9.78 -13.28
N GLN A 87 -15.78 9.44 -14.57
CA GLN A 87 -14.63 9.50 -15.48
C GLN A 87 -14.07 10.93 -15.57
N ASN A 88 -14.94 11.94 -15.65
CA ASN A 88 -14.50 13.33 -15.65
C ASN A 88 -13.91 13.75 -14.29
N TRP A 89 -14.53 13.34 -13.18
CA TRP A 89 -13.98 13.60 -11.84
C TRP A 89 -12.57 13.00 -11.69
N TYR A 90 -12.37 11.73 -12.06
CA TYR A 90 -11.04 11.10 -12.05
C TYR A 90 -10.05 11.87 -12.94
N LYS A 91 -10.48 12.36 -14.11
CA LYS A 91 -9.65 13.18 -15.01
C LYS A 91 -9.18 14.47 -14.34
N GLU A 92 -10.08 15.17 -13.66
CA GLU A 92 -9.77 16.40 -12.94
C GLU A 92 -8.82 16.15 -11.78
N GLN A 93 -9.07 15.10 -10.99
CA GLN A 93 -8.19 14.70 -9.89
C GLN A 93 -6.79 14.29 -10.36
N MET A 94 -6.69 13.57 -11.49
CA MET A 94 -5.41 13.26 -12.12
C MET A 94 -4.67 14.53 -12.55
N ALA A 95 -5.37 15.50 -13.16
CA ALA A 95 -4.78 16.76 -13.57
C ALA A 95 -4.27 17.59 -12.37
N LEU A 96 -5.04 17.65 -11.29
CA LEU A 96 -4.64 18.33 -10.04
C LEU A 96 -3.39 17.73 -9.40
N ASN A 97 -3.15 16.43 -9.62
CA ASN A 97 -1.96 15.72 -9.15
C ASN A 97 -0.81 15.69 -10.19
N GLY A 98 -0.88 16.52 -11.25
CA GLY A 98 0.20 16.64 -12.23
C GLY A 98 0.18 15.62 -13.37
N TYR A 99 -0.92 14.88 -13.54
CA TYR A 99 -1.13 13.91 -14.62
C TYR A 99 -2.29 14.31 -15.52
N PRO A 100 -2.17 15.42 -16.29
CA PRO A 100 -3.26 15.88 -17.14
C PRO A 100 -3.61 14.85 -18.23
N ASN A 101 -4.84 14.94 -18.74
CA ASN A 101 -5.35 14.11 -19.84
C ASN A 101 -5.40 12.59 -19.56
N LYS A 102 -5.39 12.18 -18.29
CA LYS A 102 -5.53 10.77 -17.89
C LYS A 102 -6.83 10.49 -17.17
N THR A 103 -7.53 9.46 -17.60
CA THR A 103 -8.71 8.88 -16.96
C THR A 103 -8.92 7.46 -17.50
N PHE A 104 -9.72 6.63 -16.81
CA PHE A 104 -10.02 5.28 -17.26
C PHE A 104 -10.81 5.27 -18.57
N GLY A 105 -10.52 4.30 -19.44
CA GLY A 105 -11.19 4.11 -20.72
C GLY A 105 -12.60 3.58 -20.61
N LEU A 106 -13.49 4.11 -21.44
CA LEU A 106 -14.85 3.61 -21.63
C LEU A 106 -15.15 3.51 -23.12
N TYR A 107 -15.87 2.47 -23.51
CA TYR A 107 -16.55 2.46 -24.81
C TYR A 107 -17.77 3.36 -24.74
N THR A 108 -17.84 4.35 -25.63
CA THR A 108 -18.94 5.33 -25.67
C THR A 108 -19.54 5.44 -27.06
N ASP A 109 -20.80 5.88 -27.13
CA ASP A 109 -21.42 6.26 -28.39
C ASP A 109 -20.74 7.51 -28.99
N ALA A 110 -21.05 7.83 -30.25
CA ALA A 110 -20.42 8.95 -30.95
C ALA A 110 -20.64 10.30 -30.24
N GLN A 111 -21.76 10.44 -29.53
CA GLN A 111 -22.12 11.64 -28.77
C GLN A 111 -21.50 11.69 -27.36
N LYS A 112 -20.81 10.63 -26.92
CA LYS A 112 -20.26 10.46 -25.58
C LYS A 112 -21.31 10.66 -24.47
N LYS A 113 -22.52 10.13 -24.69
CA LYS A 113 -23.64 10.16 -23.75
C LYS A 113 -23.96 8.79 -23.17
N ASN A 114 -23.70 7.73 -23.94
CA ASN A 114 -23.99 6.36 -23.53
C ASN A 114 -22.70 5.56 -23.43
N VAL A 115 -22.55 4.81 -22.34
CA VAL A 115 -21.46 3.86 -22.12
C VAL A 115 -21.93 2.48 -22.58
N ARG A 116 -21.06 1.72 -23.24
CA ARG A 116 -21.36 0.32 -23.58
C ARG A 116 -21.44 -0.50 -22.30
N LEU A 117 -22.64 -0.95 -21.94
CA LEU A 117 -22.84 -1.90 -20.84
C LEU A 117 -22.80 -3.32 -21.38
N ILE A 118 -22.15 -4.23 -20.67
CA ILE A 118 -22.20 -5.66 -20.93
C ILE A 118 -23.25 -6.25 -20.00
N ILE A 119 -24.41 -6.58 -20.55
CA ILE A 119 -25.55 -7.08 -19.77
C ILE A 119 -25.40 -8.59 -19.67
N ILE A 120 -25.36 -9.12 -18.44
CA ILE A 120 -25.26 -10.55 -18.19
C ILE A 120 -26.45 -10.98 -17.34
N GLN A 121 -27.24 -11.91 -17.87
CA GLN A 121 -28.28 -12.59 -17.11
C GLN A 121 -27.64 -13.73 -16.32
N GLY A 122 -27.64 -13.60 -15.00
CA GLY A 122 -27.20 -14.62 -14.08
C GLY A 122 -28.12 -15.83 -14.13
N THR A 123 -27.54 -17.01 -13.99
CA THR A 123 -28.25 -18.30 -14.03
C THR A 123 -28.85 -18.71 -12.68
N LYS A 124 -28.47 -18.03 -11.59
CA LYS A 124 -28.91 -18.31 -10.22
C LYS A 124 -29.76 -17.17 -9.64
N SER A 125 -30.40 -17.42 -8.51
CA SER A 125 -31.10 -16.39 -7.74
C SER A 125 -30.13 -15.47 -6.98
N LYS A 126 -30.62 -14.30 -6.57
CA LYS A 126 -29.87 -13.30 -5.79
C LYS A 126 -29.31 -13.84 -4.47
N SER A 127 -29.90 -14.90 -3.91
CA SER A 127 -29.39 -15.60 -2.71
C SER A 127 -28.01 -16.22 -2.91
N GLU A 128 -27.68 -16.60 -4.15
CA GLU A 128 -26.39 -17.18 -4.54
C GLU A 128 -25.36 -16.11 -4.94
N TYR A 129 -25.81 -14.85 -5.08
CA TYR A 129 -25.01 -13.70 -5.46
C TYR A 129 -25.00 -12.62 -4.37
N LYS A 130 -25.07 -13.04 -3.10
CA LYS A 130 -25.05 -12.15 -1.93
C LYS A 130 -23.64 -11.61 -1.64
N TYR A 131 -23.58 -10.53 -0.86
CA TYR A 131 -22.32 -9.87 -0.48
C TYR A 131 -21.26 -10.85 0.05
N GLU A 132 -21.61 -11.66 1.04
CA GLU A 132 -20.73 -12.70 1.59
C GLU A 132 -20.80 -13.99 0.77
N GLY A 133 -19.70 -14.31 0.09
CA GLY A 133 -19.54 -15.58 -0.65
C GLY A 133 -20.19 -15.65 -2.03
N GLY A 134 -20.93 -14.62 -2.47
CA GLY A 134 -21.58 -14.61 -3.79
C GLY A 134 -20.72 -14.12 -4.96
N SER A 135 -19.65 -13.34 -4.71
CA SER A 135 -18.83 -12.77 -5.79
C SER A 135 -18.15 -13.83 -6.66
N GLY A 136 -17.75 -14.97 -6.10
CA GLY A 136 -17.15 -16.07 -6.87
C GLY A 136 -18.10 -16.65 -7.93
N ASN A 137 -19.41 -16.72 -7.63
CA ASN A 137 -20.42 -17.16 -8.58
C ASN A 137 -20.56 -16.15 -9.74
N ILE A 138 -20.62 -14.84 -9.42
CA ILE A 138 -20.69 -13.79 -10.43
C ILE A 138 -19.45 -13.81 -11.34
N VAL A 139 -18.25 -13.86 -10.75
CA VAL A 139 -16.99 -13.88 -11.51
C VAL A 139 -16.91 -15.09 -12.44
N THR A 140 -17.40 -16.25 -12.00
CA THR A 140 -17.44 -17.47 -12.82
C THR A 140 -18.27 -17.24 -14.09
N GLU A 141 -19.47 -16.66 -13.95
CA GLU A 141 -20.36 -16.40 -15.09
C GLU A 141 -19.86 -15.27 -15.99
N VAL A 142 -19.27 -14.21 -15.42
CA VAL A 142 -18.62 -13.14 -16.19
C VAL A 142 -17.44 -13.68 -17.01
N ASN A 143 -16.60 -14.54 -16.41
CA ASN A 143 -15.48 -15.16 -17.12
C ASN A 143 -15.95 -16.10 -18.23
N ALA A 144 -17.02 -16.87 -17.99
CA ALA A 144 -17.63 -17.71 -19.02
C ALA A 144 -18.16 -16.86 -20.19
N PHE A 145 -18.84 -15.74 -19.88
CA PHE A 145 -19.31 -14.81 -20.89
C PHE A 145 -18.17 -14.24 -21.74
N PHE A 146 -17.08 -13.77 -21.11
CA PHE A 146 -15.93 -13.25 -21.85
C PHE A 146 -15.16 -14.33 -22.62
N SER A 147 -15.16 -15.57 -22.14
CA SER A 147 -14.57 -16.70 -22.88
C SER A 147 -15.36 -16.98 -24.17
N ALA A 148 -16.68 -16.85 -24.13
CA ALA A 148 -17.55 -16.97 -25.31
C ALA A 148 -17.55 -15.72 -26.20
N ASN A 149 -17.22 -14.55 -25.64
CA ASN A 149 -17.26 -13.25 -26.31
C ASN A 149 -15.94 -12.46 -26.13
N PRO A 150 -14.80 -13.01 -26.57
CA PRO A 150 -13.48 -12.46 -26.24
C PRO A 150 -13.26 -11.04 -26.75
N THR A 151 -13.91 -10.66 -27.86
CA THR A 151 -13.82 -9.31 -28.45
C THR A 151 -14.46 -8.22 -27.59
N LEU A 152 -15.31 -8.59 -26.62
CA LEU A 152 -15.94 -7.62 -25.71
C LEU A 152 -15.02 -7.24 -24.54
N LYS A 153 -14.03 -8.08 -24.20
CA LYS A 153 -13.04 -7.82 -23.14
C LYS A 153 -11.81 -7.16 -23.75
N THR A 154 -11.63 -5.87 -23.49
CA THR A 154 -10.44 -5.15 -23.99
C THR A 154 -9.44 -4.76 -22.92
N GLY A 155 -9.82 -4.76 -21.65
CA GLY A 155 -8.92 -4.55 -20.52
C GLY A 155 -9.06 -5.64 -19.46
N GLU A 156 -8.16 -5.66 -18.49
CA GLU A 156 -8.18 -6.57 -17.35
C GLU A 156 -9.04 -6.07 -16.18
N HIS A 157 -9.57 -4.85 -16.28
CA HIS A 157 -10.34 -4.20 -15.21
C HIS A 157 -11.84 -4.34 -15.43
N ASN A 158 -12.57 -4.76 -14.39
CA ASN A 158 -14.01 -4.98 -14.43
C ASN A 158 -14.71 -4.15 -13.35
N LEU A 159 -15.75 -3.43 -13.76
CA LEU A 159 -16.76 -2.86 -12.87
C LEU A 159 -18.05 -3.66 -13.05
N ILE A 160 -18.46 -4.38 -12.02
CA ILE A 160 -19.68 -5.20 -12.02
C ILE A 160 -20.73 -4.50 -11.17
N ILE A 161 -21.83 -4.11 -11.80
CA ILE A 161 -22.96 -3.42 -11.16
C ILE A 161 -24.14 -4.38 -11.10
N VAL A 162 -24.70 -4.56 -9.91
CA VAL A 162 -25.82 -5.48 -9.65
C VAL A 162 -27.01 -4.69 -9.11
N PRO A 163 -28.26 -4.92 -9.59
CA PRO A 163 -29.43 -4.29 -8.97
C PRO A 163 -29.50 -4.57 -7.47
N ALA A 164 -29.87 -3.56 -6.68
CA ALA A 164 -30.07 -3.72 -5.24
C ALA A 164 -31.17 -4.76 -4.97
N TYR A 165 -30.91 -5.65 -4.00
CA TYR A 165 -31.83 -6.74 -3.67
C TYR A 165 -32.95 -6.32 -2.71
N PHE A 166 -32.75 -5.20 -2.02
CA PHE A 166 -33.58 -4.69 -0.94
C PHE A 166 -33.58 -3.16 -0.93
N MET A 167 -34.77 -2.58 -0.70
CA MET A 167 -34.97 -1.15 -0.48
C MET A 167 -35.57 -0.94 0.91
N LYS A 168 -35.00 -0.01 1.67
CA LYS A 168 -35.55 0.45 2.95
C LYS A 168 -36.79 1.31 2.72
N THR A 169 -37.56 1.52 3.79
CA THR A 169 -38.75 2.38 3.79
C THR A 169 -38.47 3.84 3.46
N ASP A 170 -37.24 4.31 3.68
CA ASP A 170 -36.78 5.66 3.36
C ASP A 170 -36.37 5.83 1.88
N GLY A 171 -36.51 4.79 1.05
CA GLY A 171 -36.18 4.80 -0.36
C GLY A 171 -34.70 4.54 -0.67
N THR A 172 -33.87 4.22 0.34
CA THR A 172 -32.45 3.89 0.15
C THR A 172 -32.23 2.37 0.08
N PRO A 173 -31.21 1.87 -0.66
CA PRO A 173 -30.98 0.43 -0.74
C PRO A 173 -30.33 -0.13 0.53
N GLY A 174 -30.54 -1.43 0.77
CA GLY A 174 -29.82 -2.20 1.78
C GLY A 174 -28.44 -2.64 1.31
N GLY A 175 -27.45 -2.52 2.19
CA GLY A 175 -26.07 -2.97 1.98
C GLY A 175 -25.71 -4.24 2.73
N GLY A 176 -24.45 -4.66 2.56
CA GLY A 176 -23.85 -5.75 3.33
C GLY A 176 -24.62 -7.06 3.17
N ALA A 177 -24.96 -7.71 4.29
CA ALA A 177 -25.62 -9.03 4.30
C ALA A 177 -26.93 -9.12 3.49
N PHE A 178 -27.58 -7.99 3.21
CA PHE A 178 -28.85 -7.92 2.48
C PHE A 178 -28.69 -7.51 1.01
N GLY A 179 -27.46 -7.22 0.56
CA GLY A 179 -27.17 -6.71 -0.78
C GLY A 179 -26.28 -7.62 -1.63
N PRO A 180 -26.03 -7.22 -2.89
CA PRO A 180 -24.99 -7.83 -3.72
C PRO A 180 -23.58 -7.52 -3.18
N PRO A 181 -22.53 -8.18 -3.70
CA PRO A 181 -21.15 -7.78 -3.50
C PRO A 181 -20.93 -6.27 -3.70
N PHE A 182 -20.18 -5.66 -2.80
CA PHE A 182 -19.82 -4.24 -2.84
C PHE A 182 -18.41 -4.08 -2.26
N TYR A 183 -17.41 -4.35 -3.09
CA TYR A 183 -15.99 -4.34 -2.72
C TYR A 183 -15.11 -4.47 -3.96
N GLY A 184 -13.83 -4.09 -3.85
CA GLY A 184 -12.78 -4.44 -4.81
C GLY A 184 -12.05 -5.75 -4.49
N ILE A 185 -11.79 -6.58 -5.51
CA ILE A 185 -10.91 -7.76 -5.43
C ILE A 185 -10.05 -7.83 -6.71
N GLY A 186 -8.73 -7.65 -6.54
CA GLY A 186 -7.80 -7.61 -7.66
C GLY A 186 -8.17 -6.47 -8.62
N LYS A 187 -8.40 -6.80 -9.89
CA LYS A 187 -8.80 -5.83 -10.94
C LYS A 187 -10.31 -5.80 -11.18
N THR A 188 -11.09 -6.44 -10.32
CA THR A 188 -12.55 -6.47 -10.39
C THR A 188 -13.11 -5.74 -9.19
N CYS A 189 -14.14 -4.94 -9.41
CA CYS A 189 -14.91 -4.31 -8.34
C CYS A 189 -16.39 -4.54 -8.53
N PHE A 190 -17.11 -4.53 -7.42
CA PHE A 190 -18.55 -4.71 -7.38
C PHE A 190 -19.22 -3.49 -6.78
N ALA A 191 -20.34 -3.09 -7.37
CA ALA A 191 -21.21 -2.04 -6.87
C ALA A 191 -22.68 -2.43 -7.09
N LEU A 192 -23.58 -1.62 -6.55
CA LEU A 192 -25.02 -1.80 -6.75
C LEU A 192 -25.65 -0.67 -7.56
N ASP A 193 -26.86 -0.92 -8.06
CA ASP A 193 -27.73 0.07 -8.71
C ASP A 193 -29.10 0.11 -8.02
N TYR A 194 -29.69 1.30 -7.90
CA TYR A 194 -31.05 1.53 -7.41
C TYR A 194 -31.63 2.78 -8.12
N GLU A 195 -32.96 2.93 -8.10
CA GLU A 195 -33.65 3.90 -8.96
C GLU A 195 -33.21 5.36 -8.75
N GLU A 196 -32.98 5.76 -7.50
CA GLU A 196 -32.52 7.11 -7.14
C GLU A 196 -30.98 7.25 -7.17
N MET A 197 -30.25 6.26 -7.68
CA MET A 197 -28.84 6.43 -8.02
C MET A 197 -28.75 7.17 -9.36
N ASP A 198 -28.76 8.50 -9.30
CA ASP A 198 -28.90 9.36 -10.47
C ASP A 198 -28.07 10.65 -10.28
N VAL A 199 -27.42 11.12 -11.36
CA VAL A 199 -26.56 12.31 -11.36
C VAL A 199 -27.28 13.58 -10.89
N LYS A 200 -28.62 13.64 -10.95
CA LYS A 200 -29.41 14.75 -10.42
C LYS A 200 -29.20 15.00 -8.92
N HIS A 201 -28.70 14.00 -8.18
CA HIS A 201 -28.45 14.08 -6.74
C HIS A 201 -27.02 14.51 -6.39
N VAL A 202 -26.16 14.78 -7.38
CA VAL A 202 -24.85 15.42 -7.13
C VAL A 202 -25.08 16.79 -6.49
N GLY A 203 -24.51 16.99 -5.30
CA GLY A 203 -24.64 18.20 -4.49
C GLY A 203 -25.95 18.31 -3.71
N ALA A 204 -26.83 17.30 -3.80
CA ALA A 204 -28.10 17.32 -3.08
C ALA A 204 -27.90 17.08 -1.57
N SER A 205 -28.78 17.68 -0.77
CA SER A 205 -28.86 17.49 0.68
C SER A 205 -30.02 16.56 1.07
N GLY A 206 -29.96 15.99 2.28
CA GLY A 206 -31.01 15.12 2.81
C GLY A 206 -30.85 13.66 2.37
N ILE A 207 -31.83 12.82 2.71
CA ILE A 207 -31.71 11.35 2.64
C ILE A 207 -31.22 10.84 1.27
N LEU A 208 -31.75 11.38 0.17
CA LEU A 208 -31.37 10.93 -1.18
C LEU A 208 -29.98 11.41 -1.60
N GLY A 209 -29.56 12.62 -1.22
CA GLY A 209 -28.20 13.11 -1.45
C GLY A 209 -27.17 12.37 -0.60
N ASP A 210 -27.53 12.07 0.65
CA ASP A 210 -26.71 11.26 1.56
C ASP A 210 -26.55 9.83 1.03
N ALA A 211 -27.64 9.21 0.57
CA ALA A 211 -27.60 7.89 -0.06
C ALA A 211 -26.80 7.90 -1.37
N PHE A 212 -26.96 8.94 -2.19
CA PHE A 212 -26.19 9.10 -3.41
C PHE A 212 -24.69 9.08 -3.12
N SER A 213 -24.24 9.88 -2.13
CA SER A 213 -22.83 9.90 -1.76
C SER A 213 -22.36 8.52 -1.29
N VAL A 214 -23.09 7.86 -0.39
CA VAL A 214 -22.74 6.51 0.09
C VAL A 214 -22.59 5.50 -1.04
N TRP A 215 -23.54 5.45 -1.98
CA TRP A 215 -23.59 4.39 -2.99
C TRP A 215 -22.80 4.71 -4.25
N PHE A 216 -22.86 5.95 -4.74
CA PHE A 216 -22.07 6.36 -5.90
C PHE A 216 -20.64 6.72 -5.52
N GLY A 217 -20.43 7.40 -4.38
CA GLY A 217 -19.10 7.55 -3.79
C GLY A 217 -18.49 6.21 -3.42
N GLY A 218 -19.27 5.29 -2.85
CA GLY A 218 -18.88 3.90 -2.67
C GLY A 218 -18.48 3.23 -3.99
N LEU A 219 -19.30 3.31 -5.05
CA LEU A 219 -18.96 2.74 -6.36
C LEU A 219 -17.61 3.29 -6.86
N MET A 220 -17.37 4.60 -6.73
CA MET A 220 -16.11 5.22 -7.16
C MET A 220 -14.91 4.80 -6.31
N HIS A 221 -15.10 4.55 -5.01
CA HIS A 221 -14.09 3.99 -4.11
C HIS A 221 -13.76 2.53 -4.47
N GLU A 222 -14.78 1.68 -4.65
CA GLU A 222 -14.57 0.29 -5.06
C GLU A 222 -13.96 0.19 -6.45
N LEU A 223 -14.34 1.09 -7.36
CA LEU A 223 -13.68 1.23 -8.65
C LEU A 223 -12.21 1.61 -8.47
N GLY A 224 -11.87 2.48 -7.51
CA GLY A 224 -10.48 2.76 -7.13
C GLY A 224 -9.70 1.48 -6.81
N HIS A 225 -10.25 0.59 -5.97
CA HIS A 225 -9.65 -0.72 -5.71
C HIS A 225 -9.52 -1.57 -6.97
N GLY A 226 -10.59 -1.64 -7.77
CA GLY A 226 -10.57 -2.31 -9.08
C GLY A 226 -9.52 -1.73 -10.03
N LEU A 227 -9.08 -0.49 -9.81
CA LEU A 227 -8.03 0.22 -10.54
C LEU A 227 -6.64 0.16 -9.85
N ASN A 228 -6.45 -0.81 -8.95
CA ASN A 228 -5.22 -1.09 -8.19
C ASN A 228 -4.92 -0.12 -7.03
N LEU A 229 -5.88 0.70 -6.59
CA LEU A 229 -5.64 1.61 -5.47
C LEU A 229 -5.79 0.89 -4.12
N PRO A 230 -4.79 0.95 -3.22
CA PRO A 230 -4.96 0.57 -1.82
C PRO A 230 -5.67 1.68 -1.04
N HIS A 231 -6.02 1.43 0.23
CA HIS A 231 -6.46 2.53 1.08
C HIS A 231 -5.30 3.47 1.42
N ASN A 232 -5.67 4.69 1.77
CA ASN A 232 -4.80 5.69 2.36
C ASN A 232 -5.65 6.77 3.01
N CYS A 233 -5.02 7.68 3.74
CA CYS A 233 -5.65 8.88 4.26
C CYS A 233 -4.91 10.15 3.84
N GLN A 234 -5.65 11.26 3.86
CA GLN A 234 -5.11 12.58 3.65
C GLN A 234 -4.15 13.00 4.77
N LYS A 235 -3.20 13.87 4.42
CA LYS A 235 -2.32 14.54 5.38
C LYS A 235 -3.11 15.48 6.29
N VAL A 236 -2.54 15.84 7.45
CA VAL A 236 -3.16 16.83 8.36
C VAL A 236 -3.44 18.16 7.65
N SER A 237 -2.50 18.68 6.85
CA SER A 237 -2.72 19.91 6.09
C SER A 237 -3.83 19.78 5.06
N GLU A 238 -3.88 18.67 4.33
CA GLU A 238 -4.93 18.37 3.34
C GLU A 238 -6.31 18.29 3.99
N ASN A 239 -6.41 17.70 5.20
CA ASN A 239 -7.67 17.63 5.96
C ASN A 239 -8.15 19.01 6.47
N ASN A 240 -7.24 19.96 6.63
CA ASN A 240 -7.55 21.31 7.13
C ASN A 240 -7.83 22.31 5.99
N ASP A 241 -7.57 21.94 4.75
CA ASP A 241 -7.86 22.77 3.58
C ASP A 241 -9.37 22.70 3.29
N PRO A 242 -10.14 23.80 3.40
CA PRO A 242 -11.58 23.76 3.17
C PRO A 242 -11.96 23.40 1.72
N LEU A 243 -11.01 23.46 0.79
CA LEU A 243 -11.20 23.06 -0.61
C LEU A 243 -10.85 21.58 -0.85
N LYS A 244 -10.20 20.91 0.11
CA LYS A 244 -9.91 19.47 0.08
C LYS A 244 -10.62 18.79 1.24
N GLY A 245 -11.57 17.91 0.93
CA GLY A 245 -12.22 17.13 1.98
C GLY A 245 -11.50 15.81 2.18
N MET A 246 -12.22 14.71 2.05
CA MET A 246 -11.67 13.39 2.36
C MET A 246 -10.98 12.78 1.12
N ALA A 247 -9.87 12.07 1.33
CA ALA A 247 -9.29 11.23 0.29
C ALA A 247 -10.32 10.15 -0.13
N LEU A 248 -10.45 9.88 -1.44
CA LEU A 248 -11.40 8.90 -1.96
C LEU A 248 -11.20 7.55 -1.30
N MET A 249 -9.95 7.09 -1.23
CA MET A 249 -9.55 5.79 -0.70
C MET A 249 -9.50 5.73 0.84
N TRP A 250 -10.01 6.77 1.51
CA TRP A 250 -10.32 6.79 2.95
C TRP A 250 -11.84 6.73 3.16
N GLY A 251 -12.43 7.75 3.80
CA GLY A 251 -13.87 7.99 3.93
C GLY A 251 -14.47 8.81 2.79
N GLY A 252 -13.74 8.98 1.69
CA GLY A 252 -14.21 9.73 0.52
C GLY A 252 -15.44 9.10 -0.15
N ASN A 253 -15.63 7.80 0.05
CA ASN A 253 -16.85 7.09 -0.35
C ASN A 253 -18.14 7.67 0.26
N GLY A 254 -18.07 8.34 1.42
CA GLY A 254 -19.22 8.99 2.06
C GLY A 254 -19.30 10.51 1.82
N THR A 255 -18.39 11.07 1.02
CA THR A 255 -18.35 12.52 0.74
C THR A 255 -18.42 12.85 -0.74
N LEU A 256 -18.04 11.93 -1.64
CA LEU A 256 -18.05 12.18 -3.08
C LEU A 256 -19.45 12.55 -3.55
N GLY A 257 -19.54 13.64 -4.32
CA GLY A 257 -20.81 14.17 -4.80
C GLY A 257 -21.62 14.92 -3.75
N LYS A 258 -21.12 15.10 -2.52
CA LYS A 258 -21.78 15.87 -1.45
C LYS A 258 -20.90 16.98 -0.88
N SER A 259 -19.64 16.67 -0.59
CA SER A 259 -18.63 17.63 -0.12
C SER A 259 -17.31 17.38 -0.86
N PRO A 260 -16.30 18.25 -0.73
CA PRO A 260 -15.02 18.03 -1.40
C PRO A 260 -14.45 16.63 -1.12
N THR A 261 -13.98 15.97 -2.17
CA THR A 261 -13.35 14.64 -2.14
C THR A 261 -12.25 14.64 -3.19
N PHE A 262 -11.13 13.99 -2.92
CA PHE A 262 -9.97 14.07 -3.81
C PHE A 262 -9.19 12.75 -3.91
N LEU A 263 -8.33 12.62 -4.92
CA LEU A 263 -7.31 11.56 -5.00
C LEU A 263 -6.00 12.06 -4.42
N THR A 264 -5.33 11.25 -3.61
CA THR A 264 -3.98 11.58 -3.14
C THR A 264 -2.96 11.49 -4.28
N ALA A 265 -1.78 12.10 -4.08
CA ALA A 265 -0.69 11.98 -5.04
C ALA A 265 -0.29 10.51 -5.27
N ALA A 266 -0.34 9.67 -4.22
CA ALA A 266 -0.05 8.25 -4.33
C ALA A 266 -1.10 7.52 -5.19
N ASP A 267 -2.40 7.85 -5.04
CA ASP A 267 -3.45 7.29 -5.89
C ASP A 267 -3.20 7.66 -7.36
N ALA A 268 -2.96 8.94 -7.63
CA ALA A 268 -2.74 9.43 -8.98
C ALA A 268 -1.50 8.80 -9.65
N ALA A 269 -0.43 8.56 -8.89
CA ALA A 269 0.76 7.87 -9.38
C ALA A 269 0.48 6.42 -9.80
N VAL A 270 -0.34 5.68 -9.04
CA VAL A 270 -0.76 4.32 -9.43
C VAL A 270 -1.66 4.35 -10.66
N LEU A 271 -2.63 5.26 -10.71
CA LEU A 271 -3.51 5.42 -11.87
C LEU A 271 -2.77 5.86 -13.12
N ASN A 272 -1.71 6.66 -12.99
CA ASN A 272 -0.89 7.10 -14.12
C ASN A 272 -0.33 5.93 -14.94
N VAL A 273 0.01 4.82 -14.28
CA VAL A 273 0.56 3.59 -14.90
C VAL A 273 -0.49 2.47 -15.04
N ASN A 274 -1.74 2.72 -14.67
CA ASN A 274 -2.83 1.75 -14.80
C ASN A 274 -3.17 1.51 -16.28
N GLN A 275 -3.45 0.25 -16.64
CA GLN A 275 -3.76 -0.19 -17.99
C GLN A 275 -4.86 0.64 -18.68
N VAL A 276 -5.97 0.92 -17.99
CA VAL A 276 -7.11 1.61 -18.61
C VAL A 276 -6.98 3.13 -18.60
N PHE A 277 -5.96 3.69 -17.96
CA PHE A 277 -5.71 5.14 -17.94
C PHE A 277 -4.86 5.63 -19.12
N ASN A 278 -4.16 4.71 -19.79
CA ASN A 278 -3.17 5.02 -20.81
C ASN A 278 -3.69 4.79 -22.23
N THR A 279 -3.07 5.48 -23.19
CA THR A 279 -3.34 5.31 -24.62
C THR A 279 -2.25 4.43 -25.23
N GLY A 280 -2.64 3.47 -26.07
CA GLY A 280 -1.73 2.65 -26.85
C GLY A 280 -1.50 1.22 -26.32
N PRO A 281 -0.94 0.36 -27.19
CA PRO A 281 -0.75 -1.06 -26.91
C PRO A 281 0.54 -1.31 -26.14
N LYS A 282 0.48 -1.22 -24.81
CA LYS A 282 1.57 -1.63 -23.92
C LYS A 282 1.25 -2.97 -23.25
N ILE A 283 2.28 -3.76 -22.97
CA ILE A 283 2.16 -4.95 -22.12
C ILE A 283 2.04 -4.50 -20.65
N TYR A 284 0.87 -4.73 -20.06
CA TYR A 284 0.59 -4.45 -18.66
C TYR A 284 0.64 -5.72 -17.82
N TYR A 285 1.01 -5.56 -16.55
CA TYR A 285 0.91 -6.59 -15.52
C TYR A 285 1.68 -7.89 -15.80
N SER A 286 2.61 -7.89 -16.77
CA SER A 286 3.63 -8.93 -16.88
C SER A 286 4.54 -8.90 -15.64
N ALA A 287 5.13 -10.04 -15.29
CA ALA A 287 6.05 -10.12 -14.16
C ALA A 287 7.18 -9.09 -14.30
N VAL A 288 7.45 -8.39 -13.20
CA VAL A 288 8.57 -7.45 -13.06
C VAL A 288 9.25 -7.73 -11.73
N ASN A 289 10.58 -7.74 -11.73
CA ASN A 289 11.39 -7.87 -10.53
C ASN A 289 11.87 -6.47 -10.18
N SER A 290 11.35 -5.93 -9.09
CA SER A 290 11.81 -4.66 -8.52
C SER A 290 12.11 -4.86 -7.04
N SER A 291 13.18 -4.27 -6.53
CA SER A 291 13.52 -4.34 -5.11
C SER A 291 14.31 -3.13 -4.67
N ILE A 292 14.12 -2.72 -3.42
CA ILE A 292 14.98 -1.72 -2.79
C ILE A 292 16.30 -2.40 -2.43
N THR A 293 17.41 -1.87 -2.96
CA THR A 293 18.76 -2.40 -2.73
C THR A 293 19.49 -1.63 -1.64
N ARG A 294 19.11 -0.37 -1.40
CA ARG A 294 19.65 0.47 -0.34
C ARG A 294 18.60 1.45 0.16
N ILE A 295 18.55 1.67 1.47
CA ILE A 295 17.68 2.68 2.06
C ILE A 295 18.40 3.40 3.20
N HIS A 296 18.38 4.72 3.16
CA HIS A 296 18.77 5.60 4.26
C HIS A 296 17.51 6.28 4.74
N ALA A 297 17.21 6.13 6.03
CA ALA A 297 16.06 6.76 6.65
C ALA A 297 16.46 7.32 8.01
N ASP A 298 16.05 8.55 8.30
CA ASP A 298 16.28 9.17 9.60
C ASP A 298 15.24 10.25 9.89
N TYR A 299 15.05 10.58 11.16
CA TYR A 299 14.34 11.78 11.58
C TYR A 299 15.31 12.95 11.66
N VAL A 300 15.14 13.93 10.77
CA VAL A 300 15.99 15.13 10.74
C VAL A 300 15.29 16.25 11.50
N SER A 301 15.72 16.50 12.74
CA SER A 301 15.12 17.49 13.65
C SER A 301 15.04 18.90 13.05
N ALA A 302 16.09 19.34 12.34
CA ALA A 302 16.13 20.63 11.67
C ALA A 302 15.04 20.80 10.58
N LYS A 303 14.53 19.69 10.04
CA LYS A 303 13.45 19.66 9.05
C LYS A 303 12.09 19.31 9.66
N GLY A 304 12.07 18.77 10.87
CA GLY A 304 10.86 18.20 11.47
C GLY A 304 10.29 17.07 10.61
N ALA A 305 11.13 16.29 9.93
CA ALA A 305 10.70 15.35 8.89
C ALA A 305 11.43 14.01 8.98
N ILE A 306 10.73 12.94 8.62
CA ILE A 306 11.35 11.67 8.26
C ILE A 306 11.91 11.86 6.84
N VAL A 307 13.22 11.75 6.70
CA VAL A 307 13.92 11.88 5.42
C VAL A 307 14.33 10.49 4.96
N VAL A 308 13.88 10.12 3.77
CA VAL A 308 14.16 8.79 3.19
C VAL A 308 14.79 8.96 1.83
N SER A 309 15.87 8.24 1.60
CA SER A 309 16.53 8.14 0.30
C SER A 309 17.03 6.74 0.07
N GLY A 310 17.32 6.38 -1.17
CA GLY A 310 17.77 5.02 -1.43
C GLY A 310 18.03 4.73 -2.89
N ARG A 311 18.26 3.44 -3.13
CA ARG A 311 18.39 2.86 -4.46
C ARG A 311 17.51 1.63 -4.61
N PHE A 312 17.11 1.34 -5.85
CA PHE A 312 16.39 0.15 -6.23
C PHE A 312 17.04 -0.52 -7.44
N ASN A 313 16.74 -1.80 -7.64
CA ASN A 313 17.00 -2.50 -8.88
C ASN A 313 15.65 -2.85 -9.53
N THR A 314 15.57 -2.79 -10.85
CA THR A 314 14.37 -3.23 -11.57
C THR A 314 14.73 -3.73 -12.98
N ASN A 315 14.03 -4.76 -13.47
CA ASN A 315 14.04 -5.11 -14.89
C ASN A 315 12.89 -4.44 -15.68
N GLY A 316 12.11 -3.58 -15.02
CA GLY A 316 11.12 -2.70 -15.62
C GLY A 316 11.60 -1.24 -15.65
N HIS A 317 10.66 -0.30 -15.53
CA HIS A 317 10.94 1.13 -15.39
C HIS A 317 10.04 1.70 -14.29
N VAL A 318 10.64 2.26 -13.26
CA VAL A 318 9.92 2.84 -12.10
C VAL A 318 9.68 4.33 -12.34
N ASN A 319 8.41 4.75 -12.44
CA ASN A 319 8.04 6.16 -12.60
C ASN A 319 8.09 6.93 -11.29
N SER A 320 7.53 6.32 -10.27
CA SER A 320 7.23 6.93 -8.98
C SER A 320 7.59 5.97 -7.86
N VAL A 321 7.98 6.55 -6.73
CA VAL A 321 8.13 5.84 -5.46
C VAL A 321 7.10 6.41 -4.50
N LEU A 322 6.30 5.53 -3.90
CA LEU A 322 5.26 5.91 -2.95
C LEU A 322 5.72 5.59 -1.54
N TYR A 323 5.27 6.39 -0.59
CA TYR A 323 5.59 6.24 0.82
C TYR A 323 4.29 6.30 1.61
N TYR A 324 3.97 5.22 2.31
CA TYR A 324 2.80 5.13 3.18
C TYR A 324 3.33 5.05 4.60
N ASN A 325 3.04 6.05 5.42
CA ASN A 325 3.30 6.00 6.86
C ASN A 325 2.03 5.52 7.54
N ASP A 326 2.04 4.27 7.97
CA ASP A 326 0.85 3.55 8.42
C ASP A 326 0.86 3.32 9.94
N PRO A 327 0.04 4.05 10.74
CA PRO A 327 0.02 3.93 12.20
C PRO A 327 -0.75 2.70 12.68
N ASN A 328 -0.17 1.92 13.59
CA ASN A 328 -0.90 0.89 14.31
C ASN A 328 -1.84 1.48 15.39
N VAL A 329 -3.06 1.81 14.99
CA VAL A 329 -4.09 2.43 15.85
C VAL A 329 -5.42 1.70 15.64
N ASN A 330 -6.11 1.32 16.73
CA ASN A 330 -7.43 0.67 16.68
C ASN A 330 -7.48 -0.58 15.79
N ASN A 331 -6.40 -1.38 15.78
CA ASN A 331 -6.24 -2.55 14.93
C ASN A 331 -6.33 -2.22 13.42
N GLU A 332 -5.97 -0.99 13.06
CA GLU A 332 -5.64 -0.46 11.74
C GLU A 332 -4.13 -0.14 11.75
N GLY A 333 -3.42 -0.24 10.64
CA GLY A 333 -1.98 0.03 10.50
C GLY A 333 -1.17 -1.11 9.89
N THR A 334 -0.96 -2.16 10.69
CA THR A 334 0.00 -3.23 10.36
C THR A 334 -0.69 -4.42 9.70
N GLY A 335 -0.25 -4.79 8.50
CA GLY A 335 -0.72 -5.97 7.76
C GLY A 335 -1.73 -5.68 6.62
N THR A 336 -2.23 -6.74 5.99
CA THR A 336 -3.11 -6.65 4.83
C THR A 336 -4.46 -6.03 5.17
N ASN A 337 -4.95 -5.11 4.33
CA ASN A 337 -6.23 -4.41 4.47
C ASN A 337 -6.37 -3.67 5.81
N LYS A 338 -5.27 -3.06 6.27
CA LYS A 338 -5.21 -2.27 7.50
C LYS A 338 -4.55 -0.92 7.22
N ASP A 339 -4.81 -0.32 6.07
CA ASP A 339 -4.13 0.88 5.57
C ASP A 339 -5.04 2.10 5.45
N TYR A 340 -6.25 2.07 6.03
CA TYR A 340 -7.18 3.20 5.97
C TYR A 340 -6.62 4.47 6.59
N ASN A 341 -5.72 4.37 7.56
CA ASN A 341 -5.11 5.51 8.23
C ASN A 341 -3.68 5.81 7.73
N ALA A 342 -3.22 5.20 6.64
CA ALA A 342 -1.90 5.41 6.08
C ALA A 342 -1.78 6.77 5.38
N THR A 343 -0.97 7.69 5.91
CA THR A 343 -0.71 8.98 5.25
C THR A 343 0.34 8.83 4.16
N THR A 344 0.11 9.41 2.97
CA THR A 344 0.92 9.11 1.78
C THR A 344 1.71 10.27 1.18
N TRP A 345 2.84 9.92 0.57
CA TRP A 345 3.67 10.78 -0.26
C TRP A 345 4.04 10.08 -1.58
N GLU A 346 4.39 10.89 -2.57
CA GLU A 346 4.98 10.46 -3.84
C GLU A 346 6.31 11.20 -4.03
N SER A 347 7.32 10.50 -4.54
CA SER A 347 8.46 11.11 -5.24
C SER A 347 8.62 10.50 -6.62
N LYS A 348 9.24 11.24 -7.55
CA LYS A 348 9.71 10.67 -8.81
C LYS A 348 11.02 9.92 -8.61
N SER A 349 11.25 8.89 -9.42
CA SER A 349 12.59 8.30 -9.51
C SER A 349 13.61 9.36 -9.96
N ILE A 350 14.81 9.27 -9.40
CA ILE A 350 15.94 10.16 -9.69
C ILE A 350 16.93 9.36 -10.52
N GLY A 351 17.21 9.84 -11.74
CA GLY A 351 18.03 9.10 -12.69
C GLY A 351 17.42 7.75 -13.00
N THR A 352 18.20 6.68 -12.88
CA THR A 352 17.78 5.32 -13.26
C THR A 352 17.32 4.46 -12.09
N ASP A 353 17.79 4.75 -10.87
CA ASP A 353 17.72 3.78 -9.76
C ASP A 353 17.54 4.41 -8.37
N SER A 354 17.40 5.73 -8.26
CA SER A 354 17.49 6.44 -6.97
C SER A 354 16.18 7.13 -6.61
N PHE A 355 15.99 7.43 -5.32
CA PHE A 355 14.83 8.18 -4.83
C PHE A 355 15.14 9.00 -3.58
N TYR A 356 14.31 10.00 -3.32
CA TYR A 356 14.39 10.88 -2.16
C TYR A 356 13.01 11.43 -1.80
N VAL A 357 12.70 11.52 -0.50
CA VAL A 357 11.50 12.18 0.01
C VAL A 357 11.77 12.77 1.39
N GLU A 358 11.10 13.89 1.68
CA GLU A 358 10.97 14.45 3.03
C GLU A 358 9.50 14.38 3.43
N MET A 359 9.23 13.76 4.57
CA MET A 359 7.88 13.57 5.09
C MET A 359 7.77 14.29 6.44
N PRO A 360 7.29 15.55 6.45
CA PRO A 360 7.14 16.30 7.68
C PRO A 360 6.23 15.56 8.65
N ILE A 361 6.69 15.38 9.89
CA ILE A 361 5.88 14.65 10.88
C ILE A 361 4.63 15.43 11.26
N SER A 362 4.59 16.75 11.03
CA SER A 362 3.39 17.58 11.20
C SER A 362 2.19 17.04 10.43
N GLU A 363 2.42 16.38 9.29
CA GLU A 363 1.37 15.80 8.44
C GLU A 363 0.79 14.48 8.96
N LEU A 364 1.44 13.85 9.94
CA LEU A 364 0.99 12.61 10.55
C LEU A 364 0.03 12.91 11.72
N LYS A 365 -1.14 12.28 11.72
CA LYS A 365 -2.17 12.52 12.75
C LYS A 365 -1.81 11.88 14.10
N TYR A 366 -1.28 10.67 14.09
CA TYR A 366 -1.09 9.86 15.31
C TYR A 366 0.38 9.80 15.71
N LYS A 367 0.71 10.20 16.94
CA LYS A 367 2.12 10.33 17.39
C LYS A 367 2.34 9.88 18.83
N THR A 368 1.43 9.06 19.37
CA THR A 368 1.50 8.61 20.75
C THR A 368 2.74 7.76 20.99
N ASP A 369 3.34 7.88 22.17
CA ASP A 369 4.53 7.14 22.54
C ASP A 369 4.29 5.62 22.51
N GLY A 370 5.27 4.88 21.99
CA GLY A 370 5.19 3.44 21.76
C GLY A 370 4.36 3.04 20.53
N MET A 371 3.80 4.00 19.78
CA MET A 371 3.01 3.68 18.59
C MET A 371 3.91 3.11 17.49
N VAL A 372 3.60 1.89 17.07
CA VAL A 372 4.24 1.24 15.93
C VAL A 372 3.69 1.81 14.63
N TYR A 373 4.59 2.05 13.69
CA TYR A 373 4.29 2.42 12.32
C TYR A 373 4.93 1.46 11.34
N GLU A 374 4.31 1.29 10.18
CA GLU A 374 4.94 0.74 8.98
C GLU A 374 5.19 1.87 7.98
N LEU A 375 6.45 2.12 7.64
CA LEU A 375 6.79 2.84 6.42
C LEU A 375 6.79 1.84 5.26
N LYS A 376 5.78 1.92 4.39
CA LYS A 376 5.70 1.11 3.17
C LYS A 376 6.26 1.94 2.02
N VAL A 377 7.40 1.51 1.47
CA VAL A 377 8.01 2.12 0.28
C VAL A 377 7.62 1.28 -0.93
N LYS A 378 6.91 1.88 -1.90
CA LYS A 378 6.35 1.17 -3.05
C LYS A 378 6.96 1.67 -4.36
N LEU A 379 7.52 0.77 -5.16
CA LEU A 379 8.06 1.06 -6.49
C LEU A 379 6.97 0.87 -7.55
N VAL A 380 6.58 1.96 -8.23
CA VAL A 380 5.52 1.96 -9.23
C VAL A 380 6.13 1.80 -10.62
N ASN A 381 6.00 0.61 -11.20
CA ASN A 381 6.50 0.32 -12.54
C ASN A 381 5.50 0.78 -13.61
N ASP A 382 6.01 1.26 -14.75
CA ASP A 382 5.16 1.77 -15.83
C ASP A 382 4.22 0.72 -16.44
N ASN A 383 4.43 -0.57 -16.18
CA ASN A 383 3.54 -1.65 -16.63
C ASN A 383 2.37 -1.89 -15.64
N GLY A 384 2.22 -1.04 -14.62
CA GLY A 384 1.14 -1.07 -13.65
C GLY A 384 1.39 -1.96 -12.43
N ASN A 385 2.53 -2.65 -12.34
CA ASN A 385 2.90 -3.39 -11.14
C ASN A 385 3.48 -2.45 -10.07
N VAL A 386 3.11 -2.70 -8.82
CA VAL A 386 3.62 -1.99 -7.65
C VAL A 386 4.29 -2.99 -6.72
N THR A 387 5.57 -2.78 -6.42
CA THR A 387 6.31 -3.63 -5.48
C THR A 387 6.50 -2.91 -4.16
N GLU A 388 6.13 -3.55 -3.06
CA GLU A 388 6.16 -2.98 -1.71
C GLU A 388 7.34 -3.53 -0.90
N THR A 389 7.95 -2.66 -0.09
CA THR A 389 8.88 -3.04 0.96
C THR A 389 8.50 -2.29 2.24
N ILE A 390 8.40 -3.01 3.36
CA ILE A 390 7.89 -2.49 4.63
C ILE A 390 9.03 -2.31 5.63
N TYR A 391 9.08 -1.16 6.27
CA TYR A 391 10.04 -0.82 7.31
C TYR A 391 9.32 -0.37 8.59
N PRO A 392 9.37 -1.15 9.68
CA PRO A 392 8.72 -0.76 10.92
C PRO A 392 9.53 0.32 11.66
N TYR A 393 8.84 1.26 12.29
CA TYR A 393 9.42 2.22 13.23
C TYR A 393 8.43 2.53 14.36
N VAL A 394 8.87 3.28 15.38
CA VAL A 394 8.02 3.64 16.53
C VAL A 394 8.09 5.13 16.81
N PHE A 395 7.01 5.70 17.36
CA PHE A 395 7.06 7.03 17.99
C PHE A 395 7.47 6.92 19.45
N ASN A 396 8.32 7.85 19.92
CA ASN A 396 8.67 8.02 21.32
C ASN A 396 8.85 9.50 21.65
N ALA A 397 8.24 9.96 22.73
CA ALA A 397 8.08 11.38 23.06
C ALA A 397 7.63 12.25 21.87
N GLY A 398 6.71 11.73 21.03
CA GLY A 398 6.23 12.40 19.82
C GLY A 398 7.24 12.49 18.65
N ILE A 399 8.40 11.84 18.74
CA ILE A 399 9.44 11.79 17.70
C ILE A 399 9.53 10.37 17.11
N PRO A 400 9.60 10.20 15.78
CA PRO A 400 9.80 8.88 15.19
C PRO A 400 11.24 8.40 15.41
N VAL A 401 11.39 7.19 15.94
CA VAL A 401 12.66 6.48 16.11
C VAL A 401 12.87 5.58 14.90
N ILE A 402 13.70 6.03 13.98
CA ILE A 402 14.05 5.31 12.75
C ILE A 402 15.30 4.47 12.98
N ASP A 403 15.14 3.14 13.03
CA ASP A 403 16.22 2.19 13.35
C ASP A 403 16.33 1.10 12.26
N PHE A 404 16.06 1.48 11.01
CA PHE A 404 16.17 0.62 9.84
C PHE A 404 16.98 1.30 8.73
N GLY A 405 17.47 0.50 7.79
CA GLY A 405 18.29 0.98 6.69
C GLY A 405 19.75 1.18 7.09
N GLN A 406 20.53 1.79 6.20
CA GLN A 406 21.90 2.20 6.47
C GLN A 406 21.94 3.62 7.03
N LYS A 407 22.82 3.90 7.99
CA LYS A 407 23.04 5.27 8.46
C LYS A 407 23.61 6.15 7.36
N ALA A 408 23.13 7.39 7.24
CA ALA A 408 23.65 8.33 6.25
C ALA A 408 25.11 8.73 6.54
N SER A 409 25.52 8.69 7.81
CA SER A 409 26.89 8.92 8.27
C SER A 409 27.79 7.68 8.24
N GLN A 410 27.32 6.58 7.64
CA GLN A 410 28.10 5.37 7.50
C GLN A 410 29.31 5.62 6.59
N TYR A 411 30.49 5.19 7.05
CA TYR A 411 31.71 5.29 6.28
C TYR A 411 31.67 4.36 5.07
N ASN A 412 32.27 4.81 3.96
CA ASN A 412 32.42 3.99 2.77
C ASN A 412 33.44 2.87 3.03
N SER A 413 32.98 1.62 2.94
CA SER A 413 33.79 0.41 3.16
C SER A 413 34.49 -0.11 1.90
N SER A 414 34.33 0.53 0.74
CA SER A 414 34.83 0.04 -0.57
C SER A 414 36.34 -0.20 -0.63
N ASN A 415 37.13 0.46 0.21
CA ASN A 415 38.58 0.29 0.30
C ASN A 415 39.05 -0.49 1.55
N TRP A 416 38.11 -0.95 2.38
CA TRP A 416 38.43 -1.73 3.57
C TRP A 416 38.94 -3.11 3.18
N SER A 417 39.63 -3.77 4.09
CA SER A 417 40.11 -5.14 3.86
C SER A 417 40.02 -6.00 5.10
N ILE A 418 39.86 -7.30 4.91
CA ILE A 418 39.93 -8.26 6.00
C ILE A 418 41.38 -8.38 6.50
N LEU A 419 41.58 -8.13 7.79
CA LEU A 419 42.86 -8.31 8.48
C LEU A 419 43.07 -9.77 8.90
N SER A 420 42.04 -10.38 9.50
CA SER A 420 42.06 -11.79 9.93
C SER A 420 40.64 -12.29 10.23
N PHE A 421 40.45 -13.60 10.33
CA PHE A 421 39.17 -14.22 10.66
C PHE A 421 39.39 -15.61 11.31
N SER A 422 38.38 -16.11 12.03
CA SER A 422 38.45 -17.43 12.70
C SER A 422 38.28 -18.60 11.73
N SER A 423 37.21 -18.57 10.92
CA SER A 423 36.87 -19.59 9.93
C SER A 423 35.91 -19.03 8.89
N ASN A 424 35.91 -19.62 7.70
CA ASN A 424 34.92 -19.37 6.64
C ASN A 424 34.33 -20.71 6.19
N GLN A 425 33.08 -20.69 5.76
CA GLN A 425 32.56 -21.79 4.96
C GLN A 425 33.16 -21.74 3.55
N THR A 426 33.71 -22.86 3.10
CA THR A 426 34.33 -23.01 1.77
C THR A 426 33.70 -24.11 0.92
N SER A 427 32.70 -24.82 1.46
CA SER A 427 32.00 -25.91 0.78
C SER A 427 30.54 -25.54 0.57
N GLY A 428 30.06 -25.60 -0.67
CA GLY A 428 28.66 -25.35 -1.03
C GLY A 428 28.26 -23.88 -1.13
N ASP A 429 28.85 -23.01 -0.29
CA ASP A 429 28.51 -21.58 -0.21
C ASP A 429 29.75 -20.67 -0.29
N ASP A 430 29.58 -19.46 -0.84
CA ASP A 430 30.58 -18.39 -0.77
C ASP A 430 30.49 -17.65 0.57
N GLY A 431 30.99 -18.29 1.64
CA GLY A 431 30.92 -17.78 3.01
C GLY A 431 32.12 -16.96 3.47
N LYS A 432 32.85 -16.32 2.55
CA LYS A 432 34.13 -15.67 2.84
C LYS A 432 33.98 -14.44 3.74
N ALA A 433 34.97 -14.21 4.60
CA ALA A 433 35.01 -13.07 5.51
C ALA A 433 34.90 -11.71 4.80
N SER A 434 35.36 -11.58 3.55
CA SER A 434 35.29 -10.32 2.79
C SER A 434 33.87 -9.89 2.43
N ASN A 435 32.89 -10.80 2.50
CA ASN A 435 31.49 -10.45 2.27
C ASN A 435 30.97 -9.45 3.30
N ILE A 436 31.55 -9.41 4.51
CA ILE A 436 31.11 -8.51 5.58
C ILE A 436 31.34 -7.01 5.29
N ILE A 437 32.01 -6.67 4.18
CA ILE A 437 32.38 -5.29 3.80
C ILE A 437 32.16 -5.04 2.29
N ASP A 438 31.35 -5.86 1.63
CA ASP A 438 31.14 -5.78 0.18
C ASP A 438 29.96 -4.87 -0.20
N GLY A 439 29.19 -4.38 0.79
CA GLY A 439 28.03 -3.51 0.60
C GLY A 439 26.78 -4.25 0.10
N ASN A 440 26.78 -5.58 0.10
CA ASN A 440 25.68 -6.42 -0.38
C ASN A 440 25.08 -7.26 0.77
N PHE A 441 23.88 -6.89 1.22
CA PHE A 441 23.17 -7.62 2.28
C PHE A 441 22.67 -9.03 1.89
N SER A 442 22.84 -9.42 0.63
CA SER A 442 22.52 -10.76 0.12
C SER A 442 23.75 -11.67 -0.01
N SER A 443 24.93 -11.21 0.42
CA SER A 443 26.11 -12.02 0.70
C SER A 443 26.45 -11.93 2.17
N SER A 444 27.07 -12.97 2.72
CA SER A 444 27.51 -12.96 4.12
C SER A 444 28.78 -13.74 4.34
N TRP A 445 29.51 -13.33 5.37
CA TRP A 445 30.42 -14.22 6.04
C TRP A 445 29.60 -15.21 6.87
N ILE A 446 29.76 -16.50 6.54
CA ILE A 446 29.26 -17.59 7.36
C ILE A 446 30.46 -18.40 7.88
N SER A 447 30.56 -18.55 9.20
CA SER A 447 31.62 -19.39 9.81
C SER A 447 31.49 -20.84 9.34
N ARG A 448 32.59 -21.61 9.40
CA ARG A 448 32.59 -22.99 8.89
C ARG A 448 31.60 -23.88 9.64
N TRP A 449 30.51 -24.25 8.98
CA TRP A 449 29.50 -25.18 9.48
C TRP A 449 29.66 -26.59 8.91
N SER A 450 30.43 -26.76 7.82
CA SER A 450 30.81 -28.09 7.33
C SER A 450 31.86 -28.75 8.23
N SER A 451 31.91 -30.08 8.20
CA SER A 451 32.92 -30.84 8.94
C SER A 451 34.35 -30.52 8.51
N PRO A 452 35.32 -30.32 9.43
CA PRO A 452 35.12 -30.25 10.88
C PRO A 452 34.50 -28.90 11.29
N VAL A 453 33.35 -28.96 11.96
CA VAL A 453 32.55 -27.79 12.35
C VAL A 453 33.38 -26.88 13.27
N ALA A 454 33.41 -25.58 12.97
CA ALA A 454 34.03 -24.61 13.86
C ALA A 454 33.05 -24.22 14.99
N LEU A 455 33.58 -24.03 16.20
CA LEU A 455 32.81 -23.65 17.39
C LEU A 455 33.04 -22.18 17.74
N HIS A 456 32.07 -21.55 18.39
CA HIS A 456 32.23 -20.21 18.95
C HIS A 456 33.41 -20.14 19.95
N PRO A 457 34.05 -18.97 20.12
CA PRO A 457 33.76 -17.72 19.44
C PRO A 457 34.30 -17.66 18.00
N HIS A 458 33.52 -17.06 17.10
CA HIS A 458 33.97 -16.73 15.74
C HIS A 458 34.37 -15.28 15.66
N TYR A 459 35.29 -14.91 14.77
CA TYR A 459 35.63 -13.50 14.58
C TYR A 459 36.00 -13.14 13.15
N VAL A 460 35.82 -11.87 12.82
CA VAL A 460 36.42 -11.19 11.67
C VAL A 460 37.00 -9.86 12.14
N ALA A 461 38.24 -9.59 11.75
CA ALA A 461 38.90 -8.31 11.95
C ALA A 461 39.04 -7.59 10.60
N VAL A 462 38.73 -6.30 10.58
CA VAL A 462 38.71 -5.44 9.40
C VAL A 462 39.69 -4.28 9.61
N ASP A 463 40.48 -4.00 8.57
CA ASP A 463 41.28 -2.77 8.41
C ASP A 463 40.47 -1.74 7.63
N MET A 464 40.05 -0.66 8.30
CA MET A 464 39.33 0.47 7.69
C MET A 464 40.26 1.44 6.94
N LYS A 465 41.56 1.11 6.86
CA LYS A 465 42.65 1.83 6.19
C LYS A 465 43.10 3.12 6.84
N ILE A 466 42.18 3.89 7.40
CA ILE A 466 42.47 5.12 8.12
C ILE A 466 41.82 5.08 9.51
N PRO A 467 42.37 5.78 10.50
CA PRO A 467 41.67 6.02 11.76
C PRO A 467 40.37 6.81 11.49
N LEU A 468 39.25 6.29 11.96
CA LEU A 468 37.92 6.90 11.85
C LEU A 468 37.38 7.22 13.26
N GLN A 469 36.60 8.28 13.37
CA GLN A 469 35.82 8.58 14.58
C GLN A 469 34.51 7.78 14.51
N ILE A 470 34.23 6.94 15.49
CA ILE A 470 33.17 5.94 15.45
C ILE A 470 32.28 6.13 16.65
N THR A 471 30.98 6.33 16.40
CA THR A 471 29.95 6.35 17.45
C THR A 471 29.14 5.06 17.46
N GLY A 472 29.20 4.27 16.39
CA GLY A 472 28.52 2.98 16.30
C GLY A 472 28.83 2.18 15.05
N PHE A 473 28.16 1.03 14.93
CA PHE A 473 28.25 0.13 13.79
C PHE A 473 26.87 -0.31 13.32
N THR A 474 26.66 -0.32 12.00
CA THR A 474 25.61 -1.09 11.35
C THR A 474 26.10 -2.53 11.21
N ILE A 475 25.30 -3.49 11.68
CA ILE A 475 25.55 -4.92 11.49
C ILE A 475 24.34 -5.51 10.76
N ALA A 476 24.57 -6.19 9.65
CA ALA A 476 23.51 -6.86 8.88
C ALA A 476 23.63 -8.37 8.95
N MET A 477 22.49 -9.07 8.86
CA MET A 477 22.44 -10.54 8.73
C MET A 477 21.68 -10.94 7.45
N GLU A 478 22.22 -11.91 6.72
CA GLU A 478 21.61 -12.38 5.48
C GLU A 478 20.40 -13.29 5.78
N SER A 479 19.34 -13.17 4.97
CA SER A 479 18.10 -13.94 5.14
C SER A 479 18.14 -15.40 4.65
N ARG A 480 19.14 -15.78 3.85
CA ARG A 480 19.30 -17.15 3.33
C ARG A 480 19.59 -18.17 4.42
N TYR A 481 20.30 -17.74 5.47
CA TYR A 481 20.67 -18.58 6.59
C TYR A 481 19.69 -18.37 7.74
N GLU A 482 19.08 -19.45 8.23
CA GLU A 482 18.20 -19.37 9.40
C GLU A 482 18.92 -18.86 10.65
N THR A 483 20.22 -19.17 10.75
CA THR A 483 21.11 -18.75 11.83
C THR A 483 21.22 -17.23 11.90
N LYS A 484 20.84 -16.69 13.05
CA LYS A 484 21.04 -15.29 13.43
C LYS A 484 22.01 -15.23 14.59
N SER A 485 23.12 -14.54 14.39
CA SER A 485 24.09 -14.27 15.45
C SER A 485 23.43 -13.50 16.59
N LYS A 486 23.84 -13.78 17.84
CA LYS A 486 23.20 -13.27 19.06
C LYS A 486 24.18 -12.45 19.91
N ASN A 487 24.97 -13.10 20.76
CA ASN A 487 25.89 -12.39 21.64
C ASN A 487 27.14 -12.04 20.85
N ILE A 488 27.54 -10.77 20.84
CA ILE A 488 28.76 -10.32 20.17
C ILE A 488 29.62 -9.45 21.09
N GLU A 489 30.91 -9.40 20.80
CA GLU A 489 31.84 -8.40 21.29
C GLU A 489 32.39 -7.60 20.11
N LEU A 490 32.42 -6.28 20.24
CA LEU A 490 33.13 -5.41 19.31
C LEU A 490 34.43 -4.98 19.97
N LEU A 491 35.55 -5.08 19.24
CA LEU A 491 36.84 -4.56 19.66
C LEU A 491 37.38 -3.57 18.62
N THR A 492 38.09 -2.56 19.09
CA THR A 492 38.73 -1.54 18.25
C THR A 492 40.24 -1.52 18.48
N SER A 493 41.01 -1.16 17.44
CA SER A 493 42.46 -1.01 17.53
C SER A 493 42.97 0.09 16.58
N ASN A 494 44.16 0.63 16.87
CA ASN A 494 44.89 1.55 16.00
C ASN A 494 46.09 0.92 15.29
N ASP A 495 46.53 -0.28 15.73
CA ASP A 495 47.71 -0.98 15.19
C ASP A 495 47.39 -2.39 14.64
N GLY A 496 46.17 -2.89 14.84
CA GLY A 496 45.71 -4.20 14.39
C GLY A 496 46.16 -5.37 15.27
N THR A 497 46.97 -5.11 16.31
CA THR A 497 47.52 -6.14 17.21
C THR A 497 47.04 -5.96 18.64
N ASN A 498 47.00 -4.73 19.16
CA ASN A 498 46.49 -4.40 20.49
C ASN A 498 45.02 -4.00 20.41
N TRP A 499 44.15 -4.80 21.01
CA TRP A 499 42.70 -4.64 20.94
C TRP A 499 42.12 -4.14 22.25
N SER A 500 41.19 -3.19 22.17
CA SER A 500 40.41 -2.70 23.30
C SER A 500 38.92 -2.97 23.07
N THR A 501 38.22 -3.49 24.08
CA THR A 501 36.79 -3.77 23.98
C THR A 501 36.00 -2.47 23.75
N ALA A 502 35.14 -2.45 22.74
CA ALA A 502 34.19 -1.38 22.43
C ALA A 502 32.80 -1.64 23.03
N GLY A 503 32.53 -2.87 23.44
CA GLY A 503 31.32 -3.25 24.16
C GLY A 503 30.89 -4.68 23.84
N ASN A 504 30.02 -5.21 24.69
CA ASN A 504 29.31 -6.48 24.48
C ASN A 504 27.85 -6.19 24.17
N TYR A 505 27.30 -6.88 23.17
CA TYR A 505 25.96 -6.59 22.65
C TYR A 505 25.17 -7.86 22.37
N VAL A 506 23.85 -7.75 22.39
CA VAL A 506 22.92 -8.79 21.96
C VAL A 506 22.23 -8.31 20.70
N LEU A 507 22.54 -8.94 19.57
CA LEU A 507 21.89 -8.65 18.30
C LEU A 507 20.41 -9.06 18.35
N LYS A 508 19.55 -8.23 17.78
CA LYS A 508 18.13 -8.52 17.54
C LYS A 508 18.00 -9.73 16.61
N GLN A 509 16.97 -10.55 16.82
CA GLN A 509 16.68 -11.72 15.99
C GLN A 509 16.00 -11.32 14.66
N ILE A 510 16.67 -10.48 13.87
CA ILE A 510 16.16 -9.96 12.58
C ILE A 510 17.15 -10.21 11.45
N PHE A 511 16.67 -10.14 10.21
CA PHE A 511 17.51 -10.08 9.01
C PHE A 511 17.71 -8.61 8.58
N GLY A 512 18.70 -8.37 7.74
CA GLY A 512 19.06 -7.02 7.31
C GLY A 512 19.79 -6.23 8.39
N PRO A 513 19.96 -4.91 8.20
CA PRO A 513 20.76 -4.06 9.07
C PRO A 513 20.10 -3.80 10.42
N GLN A 514 20.93 -3.69 11.46
CA GLN A 514 20.59 -3.14 12.77
C GLN A 514 21.75 -2.29 13.28
N HIS A 515 21.47 -1.32 14.15
CA HIS A 515 22.47 -0.37 14.62
C HIS A 515 22.89 -0.63 16.07
N ILE A 516 24.19 -0.55 16.31
CA ILE A 516 24.79 -0.63 17.64
C ILE A 516 25.51 0.67 17.94
N TYR A 517 25.11 1.33 19.02
CA TYR A 517 25.80 2.53 19.50
C TYR A 517 26.85 2.15 20.56
N LEU A 518 28.02 2.76 20.43
CA LEU A 518 29.08 2.66 21.43
C LEU A 518 28.74 3.54 22.63
N PRO A 519 29.16 3.16 23.86
CA PRO A 519 28.92 3.98 25.05
C PRO A 519 29.65 5.35 25.00
N ALA A 520 30.69 5.46 24.17
CA ALA A 520 31.39 6.70 23.88
C ALA A 520 32.02 6.61 22.49
N ALA A 521 32.15 7.76 21.82
CA ALA A 521 32.85 7.87 20.54
C ALA A 521 34.31 7.41 20.67
N ARG A 522 34.84 6.74 19.63
CA ARG A 522 36.22 6.20 19.60
C ARG A 522 36.92 6.55 18.30
N THR A 523 38.22 6.81 18.36
CA THR A 523 39.05 6.89 17.15
C THR A 523 39.80 5.57 16.97
N ALA A 524 39.53 4.86 15.87
CA ALA A 524 40.14 3.56 15.59
C ALA A 524 40.32 3.32 14.09
N ARG A 525 41.36 2.58 13.70
CA ARG A 525 41.57 2.12 12.30
C ARG A 525 41.05 0.71 12.06
N TYR A 526 41.03 -0.13 13.10
CA TYR A 526 40.64 -1.52 12.99
C TYR A 526 39.44 -1.82 13.87
N VAL A 527 38.56 -2.68 13.39
CA VAL A 527 37.46 -3.26 14.16
C VAL A 527 37.55 -4.78 14.10
N LYS A 528 37.24 -5.45 15.21
CA LYS A 528 37.07 -6.90 15.28
C LYS A 528 35.69 -7.21 15.85
N LEU A 529 34.88 -7.92 15.07
CA LEU A 529 33.60 -8.46 15.48
C LEU A 529 33.82 -9.89 15.95
N VAL A 530 33.45 -10.18 17.20
CA VAL A 530 33.48 -11.52 17.78
C VAL A 530 32.04 -11.98 18.01
N VAL A 531 31.65 -13.12 17.46
CA VAL A 531 30.33 -13.74 17.64
C VAL A 531 30.44 -14.91 18.61
N ASN A 532 29.81 -14.76 19.77
CA ASN A 532 29.88 -15.69 20.90
C ASN A 532 28.73 -16.72 20.92
N SER A 533 27.60 -16.43 20.25
CA SER A 533 26.47 -17.35 20.17
C SER A 533 25.52 -17.03 19.01
N ALA A 534 24.61 -17.96 18.71
CA ALA A 534 23.47 -17.78 17.81
C ALA A 534 22.13 -17.99 18.51
N TRP A 535 21.06 -17.35 18.01
CA TRP A 535 19.71 -17.44 18.57
C TRP A 535 19.12 -18.85 18.53
N ASN A 536 19.43 -19.62 17.49
CA ASN A 536 18.96 -20.99 17.31
C ASN A 536 19.84 -22.05 17.99
N GLY A 537 20.85 -21.64 18.76
CA GLY A 537 21.76 -22.55 19.46
C GLY A 537 22.79 -23.26 18.57
N THR A 538 22.82 -22.98 17.26
CA THR A 538 23.86 -23.53 16.38
C THR A 538 25.22 -22.88 16.66
N SER A 539 26.31 -23.53 16.20
CA SER A 539 27.66 -22.98 16.33
C SER A 539 28.05 -22.01 15.20
N ALA A 540 27.13 -21.68 14.28
CA ALA A 540 27.44 -20.85 13.13
C ALA A 540 27.27 -19.34 13.43
N ALA A 541 28.12 -18.51 12.82
CA ALA A 541 27.97 -17.06 12.78
C ALA A 541 27.62 -16.64 11.35
N ASN A 542 26.58 -15.83 11.19
CA ASN A 542 26.10 -15.25 9.93
C ASN A 542 26.15 -13.73 10.07
N ILE A 543 27.02 -13.06 9.31
CA ILE A 543 27.06 -11.60 9.23
C ILE A 543 27.20 -11.18 7.77
N ALA A 544 26.20 -10.43 7.28
CA ALA A 544 26.18 -9.90 5.93
C ALA A 544 27.06 -8.67 5.77
N GLU A 545 27.00 -7.73 6.71
CA GLU A 545 27.77 -6.48 6.63
C GLU A 545 28.14 -6.00 8.03
N ILE A 546 29.31 -5.35 8.16
CA ILE A 546 29.68 -4.47 9.27
C ILE A 546 30.18 -3.15 8.70
N ALA A 547 29.60 -2.05 9.17
CA ALA A 547 30.02 -0.72 8.75
C ALA A 547 29.97 0.28 9.90
N ALA A 548 31.03 1.05 10.07
CA ALA A 548 31.14 2.08 11.09
C ALA A 548 30.38 3.35 10.66
N PHE A 549 29.83 4.09 11.63
CA PHE A 549 29.21 5.40 11.42
C PHE A 549 29.59 6.41 12.51
N ASN A 550 29.31 7.69 12.27
CA ASN A 550 29.58 8.81 13.19
C ASN A 550 28.37 9.75 13.26
N GLU A 551 27.71 9.82 14.42
CA GLU A 551 26.45 10.57 14.65
C GLU A 551 26.51 11.39 15.93
#